data_AF-A0A8K0IQJ6-F1
#
_entry.id   AF-A0A8K0IQJ6-F1
#
_cell.length_a   1.000
_cell.length_b   1.000
_cell.length_c   1.000
_cell.angle_alpha   90.00
_cell.angle_beta   90.00
_cell.angle_gamma   90.00
#
_symmetry.space_group_name_H-M   'P 1'
#
loop_
_entity.id
_entity.type
_entity.pdbx_description
1 polymer ?
#
loop_
_entity_poly.entity_id
_entity_poly.type
_entity_poly.pdbx_seq_one_letter_code
_entity_poly.pdbx_strand_id
1 'polypeptide(L)'
;MGLFQALSSVDWERESYPAYEDFVALPFVVLFFPTVRFFLDRFVFQRLAKRLIGKGLEANERRKKINKFKESAWKCVYFLSGELLSLSVTYNEPWFQNTRYFWVGPGEQVWPDQKIKFELKAVYMYAAGFYTYSIFALMFWETRRSDFGVSMSHHVATVVLIVLSYIFRFASVLDIGCGP
;
A
#
# COMPACT_ATOMS: atom_id res chain seq x y z
N MET A 1 -7.97 24.91 0.84
CA MET A 1 -9.20 24.68 0.05
C MET A 1 -8.93 24.10 -1.35
N GLY A 2 -7.74 24.25 -1.97
CA GLY A 2 -7.50 23.72 -3.33
C GLY A 2 -7.28 22.20 -3.47
N LEU A 3 -6.66 21.54 -2.50
CA LEU A 3 -6.37 20.09 -2.59
C LEU A 3 -7.63 19.22 -2.50
N PHE A 4 -8.54 19.54 -1.59
CA PHE A 4 -9.79 18.78 -1.43
C PHE A 4 -10.72 18.94 -2.64
N GLN A 5 -10.73 20.12 -3.25
CA GLN A 5 -11.50 20.39 -4.47
C GLN A 5 -10.88 19.72 -5.70
N ALA A 6 -9.54 19.67 -5.78
CA ALA A 6 -8.84 18.89 -6.80
C ALA A 6 -9.08 17.39 -6.63
N LEU A 7 -9.02 16.86 -5.40
CA LEU A 7 -9.32 15.46 -5.11
C LEU A 7 -10.79 15.11 -5.39
N SER A 8 -11.73 16.01 -5.11
CA SER A 8 -13.14 15.79 -5.46
C SER A 8 -13.44 15.92 -6.95
N SER A 9 -12.55 16.57 -7.73
CA SER A 9 -12.70 16.68 -9.19
C SER A 9 -12.14 15.49 -9.96
N VAL A 10 -11.37 14.62 -9.29
CA VAL A 10 -10.89 13.37 -9.88
C VAL A 10 -12.06 12.39 -9.93
N ASP A 11 -12.34 11.86 -11.11
CA ASP A 11 -13.34 10.82 -11.32
C ASP A 11 -12.76 9.47 -10.87
N TRP A 12 -12.93 9.18 -9.59
CA TRP A 12 -12.40 7.98 -8.94
C TRP A 12 -13.09 6.69 -9.41
N GLU A 13 -14.34 6.79 -9.82
CA GLU A 13 -15.15 5.69 -10.35
C GLU A 13 -14.84 5.40 -11.83
N ARG A 14 -13.96 6.18 -12.47
CA ARG A 14 -13.62 6.01 -13.87
C ARG A 14 -13.05 4.62 -14.15
N GLU A 15 -13.76 3.86 -14.98
CA GLU A 15 -13.30 2.58 -15.47
C GLU A 15 -12.38 2.70 -16.68
N SER A 16 -11.23 2.03 -16.64
CA SER A 16 -10.32 1.94 -17.78
C SER A 16 -9.56 0.62 -17.79
N TYR A 17 -9.10 0.21 -18.97
CA TYR A 17 -8.25 -0.97 -19.09
C TYR A 17 -6.92 -0.73 -18.37
N PRO A 18 -6.33 -1.75 -17.71
CA PRO A 18 -4.99 -1.63 -17.16
C PRO A 18 -4.01 -1.27 -18.27
N ALA A 19 -3.25 -0.19 -18.08
CA ALA A 19 -2.27 0.30 -19.02
C ALA A 19 -0.87 0.24 -18.41
N TYR A 20 0.16 0.05 -19.23
CA TYR A 20 1.53 0.10 -18.75
C TYR A 20 1.91 1.48 -18.20
N GLU A 21 1.21 2.53 -18.64
CA GLU A 21 1.35 3.90 -18.16
C GLU A 21 0.99 4.02 -16.66
N ASP A 22 0.10 3.16 -16.15
CA ASP A 22 -0.28 3.18 -14.74
C ASP A 22 0.93 2.86 -13.82
N PHE A 23 1.92 2.08 -14.31
CA PHE A 23 3.15 1.78 -13.57
C PHE A 23 4.09 2.98 -13.39
N VAL A 24 3.86 4.10 -14.08
CA VAL A 24 4.61 5.35 -13.86
C VAL A 24 4.42 5.83 -12.42
N ALA A 25 3.32 5.46 -11.74
CA ALA A 25 3.09 5.77 -10.33
C ALA A 25 4.07 5.06 -9.36
N LEU A 26 4.61 3.90 -9.74
CA LEU A 26 5.46 3.08 -8.86
C LEU A 26 6.70 3.81 -8.33
N PRO A 27 7.57 4.44 -9.15
CA PRO A 27 8.73 5.15 -8.62
C PRO A 27 8.35 6.26 -7.63
N PHE A 28 7.22 6.96 -7.86
CA PHE A 28 6.75 7.99 -6.92
C PHE A 28 6.35 7.37 -5.58
N VAL A 29 5.62 6.26 -5.59
CA VAL A 29 5.22 5.55 -4.37
C VAL A 29 6.44 4.99 -3.63
N VAL A 30 7.40 4.40 -4.35
CA VAL A 30 8.64 3.85 -3.77
C VAL A 30 9.49 4.94 -3.12
N LEU A 31 9.54 6.16 -3.69
CA LEU A 31 10.26 7.30 -3.13
C LEU A 31 9.47 8.01 -2.01
N PHE A 32 8.15 7.91 -2.03
CA PHE A 32 7.28 8.48 -1.00
C PHE A 32 7.53 7.84 0.37
N PHE A 33 7.58 6.50 0.46
CA PHE A 33 7.79 5.80 1.73
C PHE A 33 9.08 6.15 2.50
N PRO A 34 10.29 6.17 1.91
CA PRO A 34 11.49 6.57 2.63
C PRO A 34 11.45 8.05 3.05
N THR A 35 10.81 8.90 2.23
CA THR A 35 10.60 10.32 2.57
C THR A 35 9.73 10.45 3.81
N VAL A 36 8.55 9.82 3.83
CA VAL A 36 7.64 9.82 4.97
C VAL A 36 8.30 9.20 6.20
N ARG A 37 9.03 8.08 6.04
CA ARG A 37 9.78 7.46 7.13
C ARG A 37 10.76 8.44 7.76
N PHE A 38 11.54 9.15 6.95
CA PHE A 38 12.52 10.13 7.43
C PHE A 38 11.84 11.26 8.23
N PHE A 39 10.73 11.80 7.72
CA PHE A 39 9.97 12.84 8.42
C PHE A 39 9.38 12.34 9.74
N LEU A 40 8.68 11.19 9.73
CA LEU A 40 8.07 10.63 10.94
C LEU A 40 9.13 10.27 11.98
N ASP A 41 10.23 9.67 11.55
CA ASP A 41 11.36 9.35 12.42
C ASP A 41 11.88 10.58 13.16
N ARG A 42 12.08 11.69 12.42
CA ARG A 42 12.70 12.91 12.95
C ARG A 42 11.76 13.71 13.84
N PHE A 43 10.51 13.87 13.43
CA PHE A 43 9.58 14.79 14.07
C PHE A 43 8.64 14.12 15.07
N VAL A 44 8.26 12.87 14.83
CA VAL A 44 7.23 12.16 15.61
C VAL A 44 7.87 11.07 16.47
N PHE A 45 8.43 10.02 15.86
CA PHE A 45 8.88 8.84 16.58
C PHE A 45 10.04 9.14 17.51
N GLN A 46 11.02 9.96 17.10
CA GLN A 46 12.12 10.35 17.99
C GLN A 46 11.62 11.13 19.22
N ARG A 47 10.61 11.99 19.07
CA ARG A 47 10.06 12.75 20.20
C ARG A 47 9.25 11.86 21.13
N LEU A 48 8.39 11.00 20.58
CA LEU A 48 7.61 10.03 21.34
C LEU A 48 8.50 9.03 22.08
N ALA A 49 9.51 8.46 21.40
CA ALA A 49 10.45 7.52 22.01
C ALA A 49 11.19 8.16 23.20
N LYS A 50 11.65 9.41 23.08
CA LYS A 50 12.35 10.12 24.17
C LYS A 50 11.44 10.43 25.36
N ARG A 51 10.13 10.60 25.13
CA ARG A 51 9.13 10.83 26.18
C ARG A 51 8.74 9.53 26.91
N LEU A 52 8.57 8.45 26.16
CA LEU A 52 8.14 7.15 26.69
C LEU A 52 9.29 6.33 27.30
N ILE A 53 10.53 6.49 26.80
CA ILE A 53 11.70 5.77 27.31
C ILE A 53 12.39 6.62 28.39
N GLY A 54 12.35 6.10 29.62
CA GLY A 54 12.89 6.74 30.82
C GLY A 54 14.36 7.16 30.71
N LYS A 55 14.71 8.23 31.43
CA LYS A 55 16.06 8.82 31.45
C LYS A 55 17.08 8.06 32.31
N GLY A 56 16.64 7.13 33.15
CA GLY A 56 17.52 6.36 34.06
C GLY A 56 18.26 5.18 33.42
N LEU A 57 18.13 4.98 32.11
CA LEU A 57 18.83 3.94 31.38
C LEU A 57 20.21 4.43 30.94
N GLU A 58 21.18 3.51 30.93
CA GLU A 58 22.49 3.74 30.31
C GLU A 58 22.33 4.25 28.87
N ALA A 59 23.20 5.18 28.44
CA ALA A 59 23.05 5.88 27.17
C ALA A 59 22.98 4.93 25.96
N ASN A 60 23.72 3.82 25.97
CA ASN A 60 23.73 2.84 24.89
C ASN A 60 22.42 2.03 24.84
N GLU A 61 22.00 1.48 25.99
CA GLU A 61 20.73 0.76 26.11
C GLU A 61 19.52 1.64 25.76
N ARG A 62 19.55 2.89 26.19
CA ARG A 62 18.52 3.87 25.82
C ARG A 62 18.47 4.10 24.31
N ARG A 63 19.63 4.23 23.65
CA ARG A 63 19.70 4.41 22.18
C ARG A 63 19.14 3.20 21.44
N LYS A 64 19.50 1.98 21.85
CA LYS A 64 18.97 0.74 21.27
C LYS A 64 17.44 0.66 21.40
N LYS A 65 16.89 0.96 22.59
CA LYS A 65 15.43 0.97 22.81
C LYS A 65 14.72 2.01 21.95
N ILE A 66 15.31 3.21 21.80
CA ILE A 66 14.75 4.26 20.93
C ILE A 66 14.73 3.78 19.47
N ASN A 67 15.80 3.17 18.97
CA ASN A 67 15.85 2.68 17.58
C ASN A 67 14.80 1.57 17.34
N LYS A 68 14.70 0.60 18.26
CA LYS A 68 13.67 -0.46 18.19
C LYS A 68 12.26 0.12 18.21
N PHE A 69 11.99 1.12 19.07
CA PHE A 69 10.70 1.80 19.09
C PHE A 69 10.39 2.47 17.76
N LYS A 70 11.36 3.18 17.16
CA LYS A 70 11.19 3.84 15.86
C LYS A 70 10.90 2.82 14.75
N GLU A 71 11.62 1.70 14.72
CA GLU A 71 11.39 0.61 13.77
C GLU A 71 9.98 0.01 13.92
N SER A 72 9.54 -0.29 15.15
CA SER A 72 8.19 -0.81 15.41
C SER A 72 7.10 0.21 15.09
N ALA A 73 7.30 1.48 15.40
CA ALA A 73 6.35 2.55 15.10
C ALA A 73 6.20 2.76 13.59
N TRP A 74 7.31 2.72 12.85
CA TRP A 74 7.28 2.77 11.39
C TRP A 74 6.50 1.58 10.82
N LYS A 75 6.80 0.35 11.26
CA LYS A 75 6.07 -0.85 10.81
C LYS A 75 4.57 -0.73 11.10
N CYS A 76 4.19 -0.21 12.27
CA CYS A 76 2.79 0.00 12.64
C CYS A 76 2.09 0.96 11.67
N VAL A 77 2.64 2.17 11.47
CA VAL A 77 2.06 3.15 10.53
C VAL A 77 2.02 2.60 9.11
N TYR A 78 3.10 1.93 8.71
CA TYR A 78 3.26 1.33 7.40
C TYR A 78 2.16 0.29 7.10
N PHE A 79 2.01 -0.73 7.95
CA PHE A 79 0.97 -1.75 7.74
C PHE A 79 -0.44 -1.20 7.93
N LEU A 80 -0.69 -0.36 8.95
CA LEU A 80 -2.00 0.25 9.16
C LEU A 80 -2.45 1.10 7.98
N SER A 81 -1.53 1.84 7.35
CA SER A 81 -1.87 2.66 6.18
C SER A 81 -2.33 1.81 4.99
N GLY A 82 -1.70 0.65 4.77
CA GLY A 82 -2.12 -0.30 3.73
C GLY A 82 -3.47 -0.94 4.02
N GLU A 83 -3.70 -1.38 5.26
CA GLU A 83 -4.97 -1.95 5.69
C GLU A 83 -6.12 -0.94 5.58
N LEU A 84 -5.93 0.29 6.07
CA LEU A 84 -6.94 1.34 5.99
C LEU A 84 -7.25 1.73 4.55
N LEU A 85 -6.24 1.82 3.68
CA LEU A 85 -6.45 2.12 2.26
C LEU A 85 -7.25 0.99 1.59
N SER A 86 -6.82 -0.25 1.78
CA SER A 86 -7.51 -1.43 1.23
C SER A 86 -8.95 -1.50 1.70
N LEU A 87 -9.20 -1.37 3.01
CA LEU A 87 -10.56 -1.36 3.54
C LEU A 87 -11.38 -0.19 3.00
N SER A 88 -10.82 1.01 2.91
CA SER A 88 -11.56 2.19 2.42
C SER A 88 -12.06 2.04 0.99
N VAL A 89 -11.25 1.45 0.11
CA VAL A 89 -11.60 1.26 -1.32
C VAL A 89 -12.49 0.03 -1.50
N THR A 90 -12.30 -1.03 -0.70
CA THR A 90 -13.04 -2.29 -0.87
C THR A 90 -14.36 -2.34 -0.11
N TYR A 91 -14.58 -1.47 0.88
CA TYR A 91 -15.75 -1.52 1.76
C TYR A 91 -17.09 -1.38 1.02
N ASN A 92 -17.14 -0.52 0.00
CA ASN A 92 -18.36 -0.25 -0.78
C ASN A 92 -18.51 -1.18 -2.00
N GLU A 93 -17.56 -2.09 -2.21
CA GLU A 93 -17.55 -2.97 -3.37
C GLU A 93 -18.35 -4.24 -3.07
N PRO A 94 -19.34 -4.67 -3.87
CA PRO A 94 -20.19 -5.80 -3.56
C PRO A 94 -19.48 -7.13 -3.79
N TRP A 95 -18.36 -7.15 -4.51
CA TRP A 95 -17.47 -8.31 -4.52
C TRP A 95 -16.82 -8.57 -3.16
N PHE A 96 -16.78 -7.57 -2.26
CA PHE A 96 -16.34 -7.75 -0.88
C PHE A 96 -17.30 -8.64 -0.09
N GLN A 97 -18.60 -8.58 -0.41
CA GLN A 97 -19.64 -9.40 0.24
C GLN A 97 -19.95 -10.69 -0.52
N ASN A 98 -19.78 -10.71 -1.85
CA ASN A 98 -20.10 -11.86 -2.68
C ASN A 98 -19.02 -12.14 -3.73
N THR A 99 -18.29 -13.24 -3.53
CA THR A 99 -17.17 -13.67 -4.36
C THR A 99 -17.54 -14.06 -5.80
N ARG A 100 -18.83 -14.21 -6.11
CA ARG A 100 -19.30 -14.43 -7.49
C ARG A 100 -18.93 -13.24 -8.40
N TYR A 101 -18.93 -12.03 -7.86
CA TYR A 101 -18.63 -10.80 -8.61
C TYR A 101 -17.14 -10.60 -8.89
N PHE A 102 -16.26 -11.51 -8.45
CA PHE A 102 -14.86 -11.53 -8.89
C PHE A 102 -14.73 -11.88 -10.38
N TRP A 103 -15.60 -12.78 -10.85
CA TRP A 103 -15.48 -13.37 -12.20
C TRP A 103 -16.55 -12.86 -13.16
N VAL A 104 -17.64 -12.32 -12.63
CA VAL A 104 -18.80 -11.84 -13.39
C VAL A 104 -19.03 -10.38 -13.01
N GLY A 105 -18.67 -9.46 -13.89
CA GLY A 105 -19.01 -8.05 -13.73
C GLY A 105 -20.49 -7.77 -14.08
N PRO A 106 -21.03 -6.61 -13.71
CA PRO A 106 -22.33 -6.14 -14.22
C PRO A 106 -22.29 -6.00 -15.76
N GLY A 107 -23.31 -6.48 -16.47
CA GLY A 107 -23.41 -6.43 -17.94
C GLY A 107 -22.74 -7.62 -18.66
N GLU A 108 -22.12 -7.36 -19.83
CA GLU A 108 -21.38 -8.36 -20.63
C GLU A 108 -19.87 -8.42 -20.31
N GLN A 109 -19.39 -7.73 -19.26
CA GLN A 109 -17.98 -7.80 -18.87
C GLN A 109 -17.66 -9.15 -18.20
N VAL A 110 -17.15 -10.07 -19.02
CA VAL A 110 -16.64 -11.37 -18.60
C VAL A 110 -15.13 -11.37 -18.78
N TRP A 111 -14.41 -11.94 -17.81
CA TRP A 111 -12.97 -12.17 -17.95
C TRP A 111 -12.69 -12.89 -19.30
N PRO A 112 -11.71 -12.44 -20.11
CA PRO A 112 -10.60 -11.54 -19.78
C PRO A 112 -10.81 -10.05 -20.09
N ASP A 113 -11.97 -9.61 -20.59
CA ASP A 113 -12.18 -8.21 -20.99
C ASP A 113 -12.84 -7.35 -19.90
N GLN A 114 -12.14 -7.24 -18.76
CA GLN A 114 -12.58 -6.49 -17.58
C GLN A 114 -11.87 -5.14 -17.48
N LYS A 115 -12.65 -4.08 -17.18
CA LYS A 115 -12.11 -2.75 -16.87
C LYS A 115 -11.92 -2.61 -15.35
N ILE A 116 -10.93 -1.81 -14.96
CA ILE A 116 -10.61 -1.58 -13.55
C ILE A 116 -10.93 -0.12 -13.22
N LYS A 117 -11.64 0.09 -12.10
CA LYS A 117 -11.84 1.42 -11.52
C LYS A 117 -10.51 2.10 -11.18
N PHE A 118 -10.48 3.41 -11.30
CA PHE A 118 -9.29 4.20 -10.96
C PHE A 118 -8.87 4.01 -9.49
N GLU A 119 -9.79 3.94 -8.53
CA GLU A 119 -9.47 3.65 -7.12
C GLU A 119 -8.76 2.30 -6.93
N LEU A 120 -9.27 1.25 -7.59
CA LEU A 120 -8.69 -0.08 -7.50
C LEU A 120 -7.31 -0.11 -8.18
N LYS A 121 -7.14 0.58 -9.31
CA LYS A 121 -5.82 0.79 -9.92
C LYS A 121 -4.85 1.47 -8.94
N ALA A 122 -5.29 2.51 -8.23
CA ALA A 122 -4.47 3.19 -7.24
C ALA A 122 -4.06 2.27 -6.08
N VAL A 123 -4.96 1.40 -5.60
CA VAL A 123 -4.63 0.37 -4.59
C VAL A 123 -3.62 -0.63 -5.12
N TYR A 124 -3.75 -1.08 -6.37
CA TYR A 124 -2.77 -1.96 -7.02
C TYR A 124 -1.39 -1.32 -7.10
N MET A 125 -1.31 -0.06 -7.54
CA MET A 125 -0.05 0.69 -7.61
C MET A 125 0.54 0.96 -6.23
N TYR A 126 -0.31 1.27 -5.24
CA TYR A 126 0.10 1.43 -3.85
C TYR A 126 0.67 0.12 -3.28
N ALA A 127 -0.02 -1.01 -3.47
CA ALA A 127 0.42 -2.31 -2.99
C ALA A 127 1.73 -2.74 -3.67
N ALA A 128 1.83 -2.62 -4.99
CA ALA A 128 3.06 -2.91 -5.72
C ALA A 128 4.22 -2.02 -5.24
N GLY A 129 3.99 -0.72 -5.07
CA GLY A 129 4.99 0.22 -4.54
C GLY A 129 5.37 -0.08 -3.09
N PHE A 130 4.41 -0.46 -2.24
CA PHE A 130 4.62 -0.90 -0.85
C PHE A 130 5.54 -2.12 -0.82
N TYR A 131 5.19 -3.22 -1.49
CA TYR A 131 6.03 -4.43 -1.46
C TYR A 131 7.40 -4.20 -2.13
N THR A 132 7.48 -3.35 -3.15
CA THR A 132 8.75 -2.96 -3.77
C THR A 132 9.63 -2.16 -2.80
N TYR A 133 9.06 -1.17 -2.11
CA TYR A 133 9.75 -0.45 -1.05
C TYR A 133 10.20 -1.38 0.08
N SER A 134 9.35 -2.33 0.50
CA SER A 134 9.72 -3.32 1.51
C SER A 134 10.96 -4.14 1.11
N ILE A 135 11.12 -4.49 -0.17
CA ILE A 135 12.34 -5.17 -0.66
C ILE A 135 13.58 -4.30 -0.44
N PHE A 136 13.52 -3.02 -0.82
CA PHE A 136 14.63 -2.08 -0.57
C PHE A 136 14.87 -1.87 0.93
N ALA A 137 13.82 -1.74 1.72
CA ALA A 137 13.91 -1.57 3.17
C ALA A 137 14.54 -2.80 3.83
N LEU A 138 14.15 -4.01 3.42
CA LEU A 138 14.74 -5.26 3.88
C LEU A 138 16.23 -5.36 3.49
N MET A 139 16.58 -4.92 2.28
CA MET A 139 17.95 -5.01 1.77
C MET A 139 18.91 -4.02 2.45
N PHE A 140 18.47 -2.79 2.70
CA PHE A 140 19.36 -1.70 3.14
C PHE A 140 19.12 -1.21 4.58
N TRP A 141 17.91 -1.34 5.13
CA TRP A 141 17.52 -0.68 6.37
C TRP A 141 17.19 -1.63 7.51
N GLU A 142 16.71 -2.84 7.21
CA GLU A 142 16.35 -3.84 8.20
C GLU A 142 17.56 -4.71 8.58
N THR A 143 17.65 -5.07 9.86
CA THR A 143 18.69 -5.99 10.32
C THR A 143 18.45 -7.37 9.73
N ARG A 144 19.46 -7.94 9.05
CA ARG A 144 19.38 -9.28 8.48
C ARG A 144 19.20 -10.32 9.58
N ARG A 145 18.00 -10.89 9.68
CA ARG A 145 17.64 -11.99 10.57
C ARG A 145 17.70 -13.33 9.79
N SER A 146 17.74 -14.46 10.48
CA SER A 146 17.81 -15.81 9.88
C SER A 146 16.65 -16.15 8.93
N ASP A 147 15.49 -15.52 9.10
CA ASP A 147 14.28 -15.61 8.25
C ASP A 147 14.30 -14.64 7.05
N PHE A 148 15.40 -13.90 6.84
CA PHE A 148 15.52 -12.90 5.77
C PHE A 148 15.24 -13.45 4.39
N GLY A 149 15.78 -14.63 4.06
CA GLY A 149 15.61 -15.23 2.73
C GLY A 149 14.15 -15.57 2.43
N VAL A 150 13.44 -16.14 3.40
CA VAL A 150 12.02 -16.49 3.27
C VAL A 150 11.18 -15.22 3.10
N SER A 151 11.41 -14.21 3.94
CA SER A 151 10.70 -12.93 3.84
C SER A 151 10.98 -12.24 2.50
N MET A 152 12.23 -12.19 2.04
CA MET A 152 12.60 -11.58 0.76
C MET A 152 11.91 -12.29 -0.42
N SER A 153 11.96 -13.62 -0.46
CA SER A 153 11.28 -14.40 -1.51
C SER A 153 9.77 -14.18 -1.49
N HIS A 154 9.16 -14.08 -0.29
CA HIS A 154 7.74 -13.75 -0.17
C HIS A 154 7.43 -12.37 -0.77
N HIS A 155 8.22 -11.34 -0.45
CA HIS A 155 7.99 -10.01 -0.99
C HIS A 155 8.14 -9.97 -2.51
N VAL A 156 9.16 -10.62 -3.07
CA VAL A 156 9.37 -10.73 -4.52
C VAL A 156 8.19 -11.45 -5.18
N ALA A 157 7.77 -12.60 -4.63
CA ALA A 157 6.63 -13.35 -5.13
C ALA A 157 5.35 -12.51 -5.11
N THR A 158 5.09 -11.77 -4.02
CA THR A 158 3.91 -10.90 -3.91
C THR A 158 3.93 -9.77 -4.93
N VAL A 159 5.08 -9.11 -5.17
CA VAL A 159 5.19 -8.10 -6.25
C VAL A 159 4.87 -8.71 -7.62
N VAL A 160 5.45 -9.88 -7.93
CA VAL A 160 5.20 -10.58 -9.20
C VAL A 160 3.71 -10.92 -9.34
N LEU A 161 3.09 -11.45 -8.28
CA LEU A 161 1.67 -11.80 -8.30
C LEU A 161 0.78 -10.56 -8.48
N ILE A 162 1.08 -9.43 -7.82
CA ILE A 162 0.32 -8.18 -7.98
C ILE A 162 0.42 -7.67 -9.43
N VAL A 163 1.64 -7.65 -9.99
CA VAL A 163 1.87 -7.18 -11.37
C VAL A 163 1.20 -8.09 -12.39
N LEU A 164 1.34 -9.41 -12.25
CA LEU A 164 0.68 -10.36 -13.14
C LEU A 164 -0.85 -10.30 -13.01
N SER A 165 -1.37 -10.18 -11.78
CA SER A 165 -2.81 -10.01 -11.53
C SER A 165 -3.36 -8.77 -12.25
N TYR A 166 -2.60 -7.67 -12.21
CA TYR A 166 -2.95 -6.43 -12.90
C TYR A 166 -2.96 -6.58 -14.43
N ILE A 167 -1.92 -7.20 -14.99
CA ILE A 167 -1.79 -7.41 -16.45
C ILE A 167 -2.86 -8.37 -16.97
N PHE A 168 -3.14 -9.46 -16.25
CA PHE A 168 -4.15 -10.45 -16.61
C PHE A 168 -5.58 -10.04 -16.24
N ARG A 169 -5.76 -8.82 -15.72
CA ARG A 169 -7.08 -8.23 -15.39
C ARG A 169 -7.86 -9.11 -14.40
N PHE A 170 -7.17 -9.73 -13.44
CA PHE A 170 -7.82 -10.43 -12.32
C PHE A 170 -8.34 -9.47 -11.23
N ALA A 171 -8.55 -8.20 -11.60
CA ALA A 171 -9.11 -7.18 -10.72
C ALA A 171 -10.60 -7.02 -11.04
N SER A 172 -11.43 -7.30 -10.04
CA SER A 172 -12.89 -7.27 -10.12
C SER A 172 -13.43 -5.95 -10.67
N VAL A 173 -14.47 -6.04 -11.48
CA VAL A 173 -15.22 -4.90 -12.02
C VAL A 173 -16.42 -4.64 -11.12
N LEU A 174 -16.68 -3.38 -10.79
CA LEU A 174 -17.99 -2.99 -10.31
C LEU A 174 -18.42 -1.66 -10.90
N ASP A 175 -19.32 -1.68 -11.88
CA ASP A 175 -20.21 -0.56 -12.06
C ASP A 175 -21.52 -0.86 -11.29
N ILE A 176 -21.74 -0.26 -10.11
CA ILE A 176 -23.12 0.01 -9.69
C ILE A 176 -23.46 1.32 -10.38
N GLY A 177 -23.71 1.22 -11.68
CA GLY A 177 -24.53 2.18 -12.38
C GLY A 177 -25.90 2.13 -11.72
N CYS A 178 -26.11 2.96 -10.70
CA CYS A 178 -27.39 3.61 -10.53
C CYS A 178 -27.59 4.47 -11.79
N GLY A 179 -28.08 3.83 -12.85
CA GLY A 179 -28.88 4.56 -13.84
C GLY A 179 -30.14 5.09 -13.15
N PRO A 180 -30.65 6.26 -13.59
CA PRO A 180 -31.87 6.85 -13.03
C PRO A 180 -33.09 5.93 -13.10
#